data_AF-A0A2T4LNP3-F1
#
_entry.id   AF-A0A2T4LNP3-F1
#
_cell.length_a   1.000
_cell.length_b   1.000
_cell.length_c   1.000
_cell.angle_alpha   90.00
_cell.angle_beta   90.00
_cell.angle_gamma   90.00
#
_symmetry.space_group_name_H-M   'P 1'
#
loop_
_entity.id
_entity.type
_entity.pdbx_description
1 polymer ?
#
loop_
_entity_poly.entity_id
_entity_poly.type
_entity_poly.pdbx_seq_one_letter_code
_entity_poly.pdbx_strand_id
1 'polypeptide(L)'
;TVSVKLTLIVLIPLPIMVIMTRYYGKLLSHGFKKAQAAFSKLNDKTQESVAGIKVTKTFGYETEDQADFKGLSDEVVRKNLYVAKVDALFDPTIMLVFGTSEFLAITFGSFMVLNDEITLGQLITFATYLGMLVWPLLALGLFFNIVQRAKASYERIEVILNTPNS
;
A
#
# COMPACT_ATOMS: atom_id res chain seq x y z
N THR A 1 -25.73 19.68 -10.67
CA THR A 1 -25.50 18.35 -10.04
C THR A 1 -26.39 17.35 -10.74
N VAL A 2 -25.79 16.35 -11.41
CA VAL A 2 -26.48 15.53 -12.43
C VAL A 2 -27.61 14.66 -11.86
N SER A 3 -27.37 13.91 -10.80
CA SER A 3 -28.41 13.18 -10.05
C SER A 3 -27.87 12.68 -8.72
N VAL A 4 -28.53 13.05 -7.61
CA VAL A 4 -28.18 12.59 -6.26
C VAL A 4 -28.38 11.07 -6.13
N LYS A 5 -29.45 10.55 -6.75
CA LYS A 5 -29.78 9.11 -6.77
C LYS A 5 -28.67 8.30 -7.43
N LEU A 6 -28.22 8.73 -8.63
CA LEU A 6 -27.14 8.05 -9.34
C LEU A 6 -25.82 8.12 -8.56
N THR A 7 -25.55 9.27 -7.94
CA THR A 7 -24.35 9.48 -7.12
C THR A 7 -24.30 8.51 -5.94
N LEU A 8 -25.40 8.35 -5.21
CA LEU A 8 -25.46 7.44 -4.06
C LEU A 8 -25.21 5.98 -4.47
N ILE A 9 -25.80 5.53 -5.59
CA ILE A 9 -25.63 4.16 -6.09
C ILE A 9 -24.16 3.89 -6.44
N VAL A 10 -23.53 4.80 -7.17
CA VAL A 10 -22.18 4.65 -7.70
C VAL A 10 -21.10 4.77 -6.61
N LEU A 11 -21.41 5.41 -5.49
CA LEU A 11 -20.53 5.51 -4.32
C LEU A 11 -20.52 4.26 -3.44
N ILE A 12 -21.49 3.35 -3.55
CA ILE A 12 -21.59 2.13 -2.70
C ILE A 12 -20.31 1.27 -2.72
N PRO A 13 -19.63 1.07 -3.88
CA PRO A 13 -18.38 0.32 -3.92
C PRO A 13 -17.19 1.01 -3.24
N LEU A 14 -17.19 2.34 -3.09
CA LEU A 14 -16.02 3.08 -2.57
C LEU A 14 -15.72 2.79 -1.08
N PRO A 15 -16.70 2.71 -0.15
CA PRO A 15 -16.45 2.25 1.22
C PRO A 15 -15.74 0.91 1.30
N ILE A 16 -16.05 -0.02 0.38
CA ILE A 16 -15.39 -1.34 0.32
C ILE A 16 -13.91 -1.18 -0.01
N MET A 17 -13.56 -0.33 -0.98
CA MET A 17 -12.16 0.00 -1.30
C MET A 17 -11.43 0.57 -0.09
N VAL A 18 -12.03 1.52 0.63
CA VAL A 18 -11.41 2.14 1.81
C VAL A 18 -11.15 1.10 2.91
N ILE A 19 -12.09 0.19 3.14
CA ILE A 19 -11.93 -0.87 4.15
C ILE A 19 -10.82 -1.85 3.75
N MET A 20 -10.83 -2.32 2.50
CA MET A 20 -9.84 -3.28 1.99
C MET A 20 -8.43 -2.68 1.96
N THR A 21 -8.27 -1.48 1.40
CA THR A 21 -6.96 -0.81 1.34
C THR A 21 -6.40 -0.48 2.72
N ARG A 22 -7.25 -0.11 3.69
CA ARG A 22 -6.81 0.04 5.10
C ARG A 22 -6.36 -1.28 5.72
N TYR A 23 -7.07 -2.36 5.44
CA TYR A 23 -6.70 -3.69 5.92
C TYR A 23 -5.36 -4.13 5.34
N TYR A 24 -5.17 -4.03 4.03
CA TYR A 24 -3.91 -4.34 3.36
C TYR A 24 -2.78 -3.45 3.88
N GLY A 25 -3.02 -2.14 4.08
CA GLY A 25 -2.02 -1.24 4.64
C GLY A 25 -1.49 -1.67 6.02
N LYS A 26 -2.36 -2.23 6.88
CA LYS A 26 -1.92 -2.81 8.17
C LYS A 26 -1.06 -4.05 7.97
N LEU A 27 -1.47 -4.96 7.09
CA LEU A 27 -0.71 -6.17 6.77
C LEU A 27 0.66 -5.83 6.17
N LEU A 28 0.69 -4.83 5.27
CA LEU A 28 1.88 -4.36 4.59
C LEU A 28 2.87 -3.75 5.58
N SER A 29 2.40 -2.88 6.49
CA SER A 29 3.22 -2.30 7.55
C SER A 29 3.86 -3.37 8.44
N HIS A 30 3.08 -4.37 8.87
CA HIS A 30 3.60 -5.48 9.66
C HIS A 30 4.58 -6.36 8.88
N GLY A 31 4.28 -6.62 7.60
CA GLY A 31 5.14 -7.36 6.68
C GLY A 31 6.49 -6.67 6.50
N PHE A 32 6.51 -5.36 6.26
CA PHE A 32 7.73 -4.57 6.12
C PHE A 32 8.61 -4.63 7.36
N LYS A 33 8.04 -4.53 8.57
CA LYS A 33 8.80 -4.67 9.82
C LYS A 33 9.50 -6.03 9.91
N LYS A 34 8.81 -7.11 9.52
CA LYS A 34 9.38 -8.46 9.51
C LYS A 34 10.44 -8.65 8.44
N ALA A 35 10.22 -8.10 7.24
CA ALA A 35 11.19 -8.14 6.15
C ALA A 35 12.47 -7.38 6.53
N GLN A 36 12.33 -6.20 7.13
CA GLN A 36 13.45 -5.41 7.63
C GLN A 36 14.23 -6.16 8.71
N ALA A 37 13.55 -6.77 9.69
CA ALA A 37 14.21 -7.53 10.74
C ALA A 37 14.98 -8.76 10.20
N ALA A 38 14.42 -9.46 9.20
CA ALA A 38 15.12 -10.56 8.54
C ALA A 38 16.36 -10.06 7.77
N PHE A 39 16.25 -8.92 7.09
CA PHE A 39 17.36 -8.29 6.38
C PHE A 39 18.48 -7.85 7.33
N SER A 40 18.13 -7.27 8.49
CA SER A 40 19.10 -6.92 9.54
C SER A 40 19.87 -8.14 10.02
N LYS A 41 19.21 -9.27 10.30
CA LYS A 41 19.89 -10.51 10.70
C LYS A 41 20.86 -11.04 9.64
N LEU A 42 20.45 -10.99 8.38
CA LEU A 42 21.34 -11.38 7.27
C LEU A 42 22.57 -10.47 7.20
N ASN A 43 22.39 -9.16 7.43
CA ASN A 43 23.50 -8.21 7.46
C ASN A 43 24.43 -8.45 8.65
N ASP A 44 23.89 -8.79 9.83
CA ASP A 44 24.68 -9.14 11.01
C ASP A 44 25.52 -10.40 10.74
N LYS A 45 24.92 -11.45 10.16
CA LYS A 45 25.63 -12.66 9.75
C LYS A 45 26.73 -12.34 8.73
N THR A 46 26.45 -11.46 7.77
CA THR A 46 27.45 -11.03 6.78
C THR A 46 28.67 -10.41 7.45
N GLN A 47 28.45 -9.52 8.43
CA GLN A 47 29.53 -8.88 9.18
C GLN A 47 30.33 -9.90 10.01
N GLU A 48 29.64 -10.83 10.67
CA GLU A 48 30.25 -11.92 11.42
C GLU A 48 31.15 -12.80 10.53
N SER A 49 30.62 -13.30 9.41
CA SER A 49 31.37 -14.14 8.47
C SER A 49 32.60 -13.42 7.92
N VAL A 50 32.50 -12.12 7.60
CA VAL A 50 33.63 -11.32 7.11
C VAL A 50 34.69 -11.11 8.19
N ALA A 51 34.28 -10.74 9.41
CA ALA A 51 35.20 -10.54 10.52
C ALA A 51 35.88 -11.86 10.96
N GLY A 52 35.14 -12.97 10.89
CA GLY A 52 35.57 -14.31 11.30
C GLY A 52 36.24 -15.16 10.20
N ILE A 53 36.38 -14.65 8.96
CA ILE A 53 36.75 -15.48 7.80
C ILE A 53 38.03 -16.29 7.97
N LYS A 54 39.04 -15.75 8.68
CA LYS A 54 40.29 -16.47 8.95
C LYS A 54 40.05 -17.66 9.89
N VAL A 55 39.19 -17.49 10.91
CA VAL A 55 38.81 -18.56 11.84
C VAL A 55 38.03 -19.64 11.09
N THR A 56 36.99 -19.25 10.34
CA THR A 56 36.19 -20.19 9.54
C THR A 56 37.06 -21.04 8.61
N LYS A 57 37.99 -20.43 7.87
CA LYS A 57 38.94 -21.15 7.00
C LYS A 57 39.93 -22.02 7.75
N THR A 58 40.40 -21.58 8.91
CA THR A 58 41.39 -22.34 9.71
C THR A 58 40.78 -23.63 10.25
N PHE A 59 39.49 -23.59 10.60
CA PHE A 59 38.77 -24.73 11.17
C PHE A 59 37.92 -25.51 10.15
N GLY A 60 37.82 -25.05 8.89
CA GLY A 60 37.12 -25.76 7.82
C GLY A 60 35.59 -25.65 7.86
N TYR A 61 35.03 -24.59 8.47
CA TYR A 61 33.58 -24.40 8.68
C TYR A 61 32.88 -23.62 7.56
N GLU A 62 33.47 -23.50 6.37
CA GLU A 62 32.90 -22.70 5.30
C GLU A 62 31.53 -23.19 4.82
N THR A 63 31.31 -24.51 4.85
CA THR A 63 30.05 -25.11 4.35
C THR A 63 28.89 -24.81 5.30
N GLU A 64 29.14 -24.91 6.60
CA GLU A 64 28.20 -24.59 7.67
C GLU A 64 27.86 -23.09 7.64
N ASP A 65 28.87 -22.22 7.53
CA ASP A 65 28.66 -20.77 7.44
C ASP A 65 27.82 -20.38 6.21
N GLN A 66 28.08 -21.01 5.06
CA GLN A 66 27.29 -20.83 3.85
C GLN A 66 25.86 -21.34 4.01
N ALA A 67 25.65 -22.48 4.68
CA ALA A 67 24.32 -23.02 4.94
C ALA A 67 23.48 -22.08 5.82
N ASP A 68 24.09 -21.53 6.88
CA ASP A 68 23.46 -20.53 7.76
C ASP A 68 23.10 -19.26 6.99
N PHE A 69 24.05 -18.72 6.20
CA PHE A 69 23.82 -17.54 5.37
C PHE A 69 22.67 -17.77 4.37
N LYS A 70 22.66 -18.93 3.71
CA LYS A 70 21.59 -19.31 2.78
C LYS A 70 20.23 -19.35 3.47
N GLY A 71 20.14 -19.94 4.67
CA GLY A 71 18.89 -20.00 5.44
C GLY A 71 18.34 -18.61 5.79
N LEU A 72 19.21 -17.68 6.18
CA LEU A 72 18.82 -16.28 6.45
C LEU A 72 18.40 -15.56 5.17
N SER A 73 19.10 -15.77 4.06
CA SER A 73 18.77 -15.19 2.76
C SER A 73 17.40 -15.67 2.26
N ASP A 74 17.11 -16.97 2.37
CA ASP A 74 15.81 -17.55 2.04
C ASP A 74 14.69 -16.97 2.93
N GLU A 75 14.98 -16.69 4.20
CA GLU A 75 14.03 -15.98 5.07
C GLU A 75 13.75 -14.56 4.57
N VAL A 76 14.78 -13.79 4.19
CA VAL A 76 14.61 -12.44 3.61
C VAL A 76 13.72 -12.50 2.38
N VAL A 77 13.98 -13.42 1.45
CA VAL A 77 13.18 -13.61 0.24
C VAL A 77 11.73 -13.91 0.61
N ARG A 78 11.49 -14.86 1.52
CA ARG A 78 10.14 -15.24 1.96
C ARG A 78 9.37 -14.08 2.59
N LYS A 79 10.00 -13.25 3.43
CA LYS A 79 9.33 -12.09 4.04
C LYS A 79 9.03 -11.00 3.01
N ASN A 80 9.95 -10.74 2.08
CA ASN A 80 9.72 -9.77 1.01
C ASN A 80 8.63 -10.24 0.03
N LEU A 81 8.58 -11.54 -0.28
CA LEU A 81 7.52 -12.10 -1.11
C LEU A 81 6.14 -11.94 -0.46
N TYR A 82 6.04 -12.07 0.87
CA TYR A 82 4.80 -11.78 1.60
C TYR A 82 4.38 -10.31 1.42
N VAL A 83 5.32 -9.36 1.56
CA VAL A 83 5.06 -7.94 1.34
C VAL A 83 4.57 -7.70 -0.09
N ALA A 84 5.28 -8.23 -1.09
CA ALA A 84 4.91 -8.09 -2.50
C ALA A 84 3.53 -8.68 -2.82
N LYS A 85 3.17 -9.82 -2.21
CA LYS A 85 1.84 -10.42 -2.38
C LYS A 85 0.72 -9.54 -1.81
N VAL A 86 0.94 -8.91 -0.67
CA VAL A 86 -0.04 -7.99 -0.07
C VAL A 86 -0.16 -6.71 -0.90
N ASP A 87 0.96 -6.17 -1.36
CA ASP A 87 1.02 -4.98 -2.22
C ASP A 87 0.29 -5.21 -3.56
N ALA A 88 0.48 -6.37 -4.17
CA ALA A 88 -0.18 -6.75 -5.42
C ALA A 88 -1.72 -6.85 -5.33
N LEU A 89 -2.32 -6.86 -4.13
CA LEU A 89 -3.78 -6.88 -3.97
C LEU A 89 -4.44 -5.51 -4.15
N PHE A 90 -3.67 -4.41 -4.10
CA PHE A 90 -4.22 -3.06 -4.22
C PHE A 90 -4.82 -2.81 -5.60
N ASP A 91 -4.05 -3.04 -6.68
CA ASP A 91 -4.50 -2.74 -8.05
C ASP A 91 -5.76 -3.53 -8.46
N PRO A 92 -5.85 -4.87 -8.26
CA PRO A 92 -7.06 -5.61 -8.58
C PRO A 92 -8.28 -5.14 -7.77
N THR A 93 -8.07 -4.76 -6.51
CA THR A 93 -9.15 -4.26 -5.65
C THR A 93 -9.67 -2.91 -6.17
N ILE A 94 -8.77 -1.99 -6.53
CA ILE A 94 -9.13 -0.69 -7.10
C ILE A 94 -9.87 -0.89 -8.43
N MET A 95 -9.35 -1.74 -9.31
CA MET A 95 -9.95 -2.03 -10.61
C MET A 95 -11.35 -2.64 -10.47
N LEU A 96 -11.54 -3.61 -9.57
CA LEU A 96 -12.86 -4.23 -9.33
C LEU A 96 -13.87 -3.23 -8.77
N VAL A 97 -13.46 -2.41 -7.79
CA VAL A 97 -14.35 -1.40 -7.20
C VAL A 97 -14.74 -0.36 -8.25
N PHE A 98 -13.75 0.17 -8.98
CA PHE A 98 -14.00 1.19 -10.00
C PHE A 98 -14.85 0.63 -11.15
N GLY A 99 -14.53 -0.55 -11.65
CA GLY A 99 -15.32 -1.23 -12.69
C GLY A 99 -16.75 -1.52 -12.24
N THR A 100 -16.95 -1.84 -10.95
CA THR A 100 -18.30 -1.98 -10.39
C THR A 100 -19.03 -0.64 -10.36
N SER A 101 -18.38 0.43 -9.94
CA SER A 101 -18.96 1.78 -9.95
C SER A 101 -19.34 2.24 -11.37
N GLU A 102 -18.50 1.96 -12.37
CA GLU A 102 -18.76 2.27 -13.78
C GLU A 102 -19.92 1.43 -14.34
N PHE A 103 -19.93 0.13 -14.05
CA PHE A 103 -21.04 -0.75 -14.40
C PHE A 103 -22.38 -0.28 -13.81
N LEU A 104 -22.39 0.12 -12.54
CA LEU A 104 -23.57 0.69 -11.89
C LEU A 104 -23.99 2.01 -12.54
N ALA A 105 -23.02 2.90 -12.84
CA ALA A 105 -23.29 4.19 -13.47
C ALA A 105 -23.97 4.00 -14.83
N ILE A 106 -23.45 3.08 -15.66
CA ILE A 106 -24.01 2.80 -16.99
C ILE A 106 -25.39 2.14 -16.85
N THR A 107 -25.53 1.13 -15.99
CA THR A 107 -26.80 0.36 -15.86
C THR A 107 -27.95 1.24 -15.37
N PHE A 108 -27.76 1.91 -14.24
CA PHE A 108 -28.80 2.77 -13.66
C PHE A 108 -28.95 4.08 -14.41
N GLY A 109 -27.84 4.65 -14.90
CA GLY A 109 -27.86 5.85 -15.71
C GLY A 109 -28.62 5.65 -17.02
N SER A 110 -28.42 4.51 -17.70
CA SER A 110 -29.17 4.19 -18.93
C SER A 110 -30.66 4.08 -18.65
N PHE A 111 -31.06 3.43 -17.55
CA PHE A 111 -32.45 3.37 -17.13
C PHE A 111 -33.04 4.77 -16.87
N MET A 112 -32.29 5.65 -16.21
CA MET A 112 -32.72 7.03 -15.96
C MET A 112 -32.85 7.85 -17.26
N VAL A 113 -31.98 7.62 -18.25
CA VAL A 113 -32.09 8.24 -19.58
C VAL A 113 -33.37 7.80 -20.29
N LEU A 114 -33.71 6.50 -20.23
CA LEU A 114 -34.92 5.96 -20.85
C LEU A 114 -36.23 6.46 -20.20
N ASN A 115 -36.17 6.93 -18.95
CA ASN A 115 -37.30 7.52 -18.23
C ASN A 115 -37.30 9.05 -18.26
N ASP A 116 -36.48 9.67 -19.12
CA ASP A 116 -36.31 11.13 -19.23
C ASP A 116 -35.91 11.83 -17.90
N GLU A 117 -35.35 11.09 -16.93
CA GLU A 117 -34.87 11.65 -15.65
C GLU A 117 -33.55 12.43 -15.82
N ILE A 118 -32.69 11.97 -16.75
CA ILE A 118 -31.42 12.62 -17.11
C ILE A 118 -31.21 12.52 -18.64
N THR A 119 -30.39 13.40 -19.20
CA THR A 119 -30.01 13.30 -20.62
C THR A 119 -28.82 12.35 -20.83
N LEU A 120 -28.66 11.84 -22.06
CA LEU A 120 -27.48 11.05 -22.43
C LEU A 120 -26.17 11.83 -22.18
N GLY A 121 -26.15 13.12 -22.51
CA GLY A 121 -24.98 13.98 -22.26
C GLY A 121 -24.65 14.11 -20.77
N GLN A 122 -25.67 14.16 -19.90
CA GLN A 122 -25.49 14.16 -18.46
C GLN A 122 -24.89 12.84 -17.96
N LEU A 123 -25.32 11.69 -18.50
CA LEU A 123 -24.73 10.38 -18.16
C LEU A 123 -23.25 10.29 -18.58
N ILE A 124 -22.91 10.71 -19.80
CA ILE A 124 -21.52 10.73 -20.29
C ILE A 124 -20.66 11.64 -19.41
N THR A 125 -21.17 12.83 -19.08
CA THR A 125 -20.49 13.79 -18.20
C THR A 125 -20.26 13.19 -16.81
N PHE A 126 -21.26 12.51 -16.25
CA PHE A 126 -21.15 11.85 -14.95
C PHE A 126 -20.10 10.73 -14.95
N ALA A 127 -20.10 9.85 -15.97
CA ALA A 127 -19.12 8.79 -16.11
C ALA A 127 -17.68 9.34 -16.25
N THR A 128 -17.53 10.43 -17.01
CA THR A 128 -16.24 11.13 -17.17
C THR A 128 -15.74 11.67 -15.83
N TYR A 129 -16.59 12.35 -15.07
CA TYR A 129 -16.24 12.86 -13.74
C TYR A 129 -15.92 11.73 -12.75
N LEU A 130 -16.65 10.61 -12.81
CA LEU A 130 -16.35 9.44 -11.99
C LEU A 130 -14.93 8.90 -12.26
N GLY A 131 -14.55 8.77 -13.54
CA GLY A 131 -13.19 8.36 -13.90
C GLY A 131 -12.12 9.34 -13.43
N MET A 132 -12.38 10.64 -13.54
CA MET A 132 -11.48 11.68 -13.05
C MET A 132 -11.29 11.67 -11.52
N LEU A 133 -12.22 11.10 -10.75
CA LEU A 133 -12.15 11.05 -9.28
C LEU A 133 -11.20 9.97 -8.75
N VAL A 134 -10.85 8.96 -9.54
CA VAL A 134 -9.98 7.85 -9.10
C VAL A 134 -8.62 8.36 -8.63
N TRP A 135 -7.96 9.15 -9.48
CA TRP A 135 -6.63 9.68 -9.19
C TRP A 135 -6.60 10.60 -7.96
N PRO A 136 -7.48 11.61 -7.85
CA PRO A 136 -7.60 12.45 -6.65
C PRO A 136 -7.84 11.66 -5.36
N LEU A 137 -8.63 10.58 -5.41
CA LEU A 137 -8.90 9.75 -4.25
C LEU A 137 -7.65 8.99 -3.78
N LEU A 138 -6.86 8.46 -4.72
CA LEU A 138 -5.56 7.84 -4.43
C LEU A 138 -4.53 8.88 -3.94
N ALA A 139 -4.46 10.03 -4.61
CA ALA A 139 -3.57 11.13 -4.25
C ALA A 139 -3.85 11.67 -2.85
N LEU A 140 -5.12 11.74 -2.43
CA LEU A 140 -5.49 12.11 -1.05
C LEU A 140 -4.89 11.14 -0.03
N GLY A 141 -4.92 9.84 -0.29
CA GLY A 141 -4.29 8.84 0.58
C GLY A 141 -2.79 9.07 0.73
N LEU A 142 -2.09 9.30 -0.39
CA LEU A 142 -0.66 9.63 -0.40
C LEU A 142 -0.37 10.94 0.33
N PHE A 143 -1.20 11.96 0.10
CA PHE A 143 -1.09 13.26 0.74
C PHE A 143 -1.22 13.16 2.26
N PHE A 144 -2.26 12.48 2.77
CA PHE A 144 -2.41 12.25 4.21
C PHE A 144 -1.21 11.51 4.81
N ASN A 145 -0.65 10.55 4.08
CA ASN A 145 0.52 9.81 4.50
C ASN A 145 1.78 10.70 4.58
N ILE A 146 1.95 11.64 3.64
CA ILE A 146 3.02 12.66 3.68
C ILE A 146 2.82 13.59 4.89
N VAL A 147 1.61 14.12 5.10
CA VAL A 147 1.29 15.03 6.20
C VAL A 147 1.57 14.38 7.56
N GLN A 148 1.18 13.11 7.74
CA GLN A 148 1.46 12.38 8.99
C GLN A 148 2.97 12.25 9.26
N ARG A 149 3.78 11.95 8.24
CA ARG A 149 5.23 11.90 8.38
C ARG A 149 5.83 13.28 8.70
N ALA A 150 5.34 14.33 8.03
CA ALA A 150 5.79 15.70 8.28
C ALA A 150 5.53 16.11 9.73
N LYS A 151 4.35 15.79 10.26
CA LYS A 151 4.01 16.02 11.67
C LYS A 151 4.97 15.32 12.63
N ALA A 152 5.21 14.02 12.43
CA ALA A 152 6.13 13.26 13.29
C ALA A 152 7.59 13.78 13.22
N SER A 153 8.04 14.26 12.05
CA SER A 153 9.33 14.91 11.92
C SER A 153 9.38 16.26 12.64
N TYR A 154 8.31 17.05 12.56
CA TYR A 154 8.20 18.32 13.26
C TYR A 154 8.24 18.14 14.79
N GLU A 155 7.47 17.17 15.32
CA GLU A 155 7.48 16.81 16.74
C GLU A 155 8.91 16.46 17.25
N ARG A 156 9.72 15.76 16.44
CA ARG A 156 11.13 15.48 16.79
C ARG A 156 12.01 16.72 16.81
N ILE A 157 11.83 17.64 15.86
CA ILE A 157 12.58 18.91 15.81
C ILE A 157 12.26 19.74 17.05
N GLU A 158 10.98 19.83 17.41
CA GLU A 158 10.52 20.58 18.59
C GLU A 158 11.13 20.03 19.88
N VAL A 159 11.21 18.69 20.04
CA VAL A 159 11.89 18.06 21.17
C VAL A 159 13.36 18.47 21.25
N ILE A 160 14.09 18.46 20.14
CA ILE A 160 15.51 18.85 20.11
C ILE A 160 15.68 20.33 20.47
N LEU A 161 14.85 21.22 19.90
CA LEU A 161 14.93 22.66 20.15
C LEU A 161 14.59 23.04 21.60
N ASN A 162 13.70 22.27 22.24
CA ASN A 162 13.27 22.50 23.61
C ASN A 162 14.08 21.71 24.65
N THR A 163 15.09 20.94 24.23
CA THR A 163 15.99 20.25 25.16
C THR A 163 16.92 21.30 25.80
N PRO A 164 16.91 21.47 27.13
CA PRO A 164 17.79 22.43 27.79
C PRO A 164 19.26 22.08 27.53
N ASN A 165 20.06 23.05 27.13
CA ASN A 165 21.52 22.88 27.03
C ASN A 165 22.04 22.47 28.42
N SER A 166 22.61 21.26 28.51
CA SER A 166 23.42 20.83 29.67
C SER A 166 24.86 21.28 29.48
#